data_AF-A0A6V7PXN5-F1
#
_entry.id   AF-A0A6V7PXN5-F1
#
_cell.length_a   1.000
_cell.length_b   1.000
_cell.length_c   1.000
_cell.angle_alpha   90.00
_cell.angle_beta   90.00
_cell.angle_gamma   90.00
#
_symmetry.space_group_name_H-M   'P 1'
#
loop_
_entity.id
_entity.type
_entity.pdbx_description
1 polymer ?
#
loop_
_entity_poly.entity_id
_entity_poly.type
_entity_poly.pdbx_seq_one_letter_code
_entity_poly.pdbx_strand_id
1 'polypeptide(L)'
;MTQMQDPPLLRLENESYQLCLTLLQTIIVDRPLNAADWDVQVENHLVNLCREVLQVYLSAAKPSQLQQKAHWPIPVGSAKRRELAARAPLVVATLQAICGLGDSSLEKNLSHFFPLLAGLISCEHGSSEVQVALSDMLSTWVGPILLQSC
;
A
#
# COMPACT_ATOMS: atom_id res chain seq x y z
N MET A 1 -8.88 24.10 16.42
CA MET A 1 -8.42 22.70 16.41
C MET A 1 -6.94 22.70 16.11
N THR A 2 -6.09 22.44 17.10
CA THR A 2 -4.64 22.37 16.94
C THR A 2 -4.29 21.08 16.20
N GLN A 3 -3.99 21.20 14.91
CA GLN A 3 -3.44 20.11 14.12
C GLN A 3 -2.02 19.85 14.65
N MET A 4 -1.86 18.91 15.59
CA MET A 4 -0.53 18.46 15.97
C MET A 4 0.05 17.72 14.77
N GLN A 5 1.14 18.23 14.22
CA GLN A 5 1.90 17.57 13.17
C GLN A 5 2.26 16.14 13.59
N ASP A 6 2.43 15.27 12.61
CA ASP A 6 2.89 13.90 12.87
C ASP A 6 4.21 13.91 13.66
N PRO A 7 4.43 12.91 14.54
CA PRO A 7 5.70 12.78 15.22
C PRO A 7 6.85 12.84 14.18
N PRO A 8 7.93 13.59 14.45
CA PRO A 8 8.94 13.90 13.44
C PRO A 8 9.56 12.66 12.80
N LEU A 9 9.67 11.56 13.56
CA LEU A 9 10.19 10.28 13.05
C LEU A 9 9.20 9.57 12.12
N LEU A 10 7.90 9.59 12.43
CA LEU A 10 6.88 9.00 11.55
C LEU A 10 6.79 9.76 10.23
N ARG A 11 6.87 11.09 10.29
CA ARG A 11 6.89 11.93 9.08
C ARG A 11 8.11 11.61 8.22
N LEU A 12 9.29 11.55 8.83
CA LEU A 12 10.53 11.23 8.12
C LEU A 12 10.49 9.84 7.47
N GLU A 13 9.96 8.83 8.18
CA GLU A 13 9.78 7.47 7.65
C GLU A 13 8.88 7.50 6.40
N ASN A 14 7.71 8.16 6.49
CA ASN A 14 6.78 8.26 5.37
C ASN A 14 7.37 9.03 4.16
N GLU A 15 8.05 10.14 4.41
CA GLU A 15 8.73 10.93 3.38
C GLU A 15 9.84 10.12 2.70
N SER A 16 10.57 9.29 3.46
CA SER A 16 11.64 8.44 2.93
C SER A 16 11.07 7.35 2.01
N TYR A 17 10.01 6.65 2.44
CA TYR A 17 9.34 5.67 1.59
C TYR A 17 8.76 6.32 0.32
N GLN A 18 8.11 7.48 0.44
CA GLN A 18 7.54 8.20 -0.70
C GLN A 18 8.62 8.61 -1.70
N LEU A 19 9.78 9.07 -1.22
CA LEU A 19 10.92 9.42 -2.06
C LEU A 19 11.45 8.19 -2.81
N CYS A 20 11.64 7.07 -2.12
CA CYS A 20 12.08 5.82 -2.74
C CYS A 20 11.09 5.32 -3.80
N LEU A 21 9.78 5.37 -3.50
CA LEU A 21 8.73 4.97 -4.42
C LEU A 21 8.75 5.83 -5.69
N THR A 22 8.82 7.15 -5.51
CA THR A 22 8.88 8.12 -6.62
C THR A 22 10.12 7.88 -7.48
N LEU A 23 11.29 7.70 -6.85
CA LEU A 23 12.54 7.46 -7.56
C LEU A 23 12.49 6.19 -8.41
N LEU A 24 11.98 5.08 -7.86
CA LEU A 24 11.85 3.82 -8.60
C LEU A 24 10.88 3.93 -9.76
N GLN A 25 9.73 4.60 -9.56
CA GLN A 25 8.76 4.84 -10.63
C GLN A 25 9.34 5.71 -11.75
N THR A 26 10.06 6.79 -11.41
CA THR A 26 10.72 7.65 -12.39
C THR A 26 11.74 6.87 -13.22
N ILE A 27 12.57 6.03 -12.58
CA ILE A 27 13.56 5.21 -13.31
C ILE A 27 12.89 4.24 -14.29
N ILE A 28 11.75 3.66 -13.92
CA ILE A 28 10.99 2.74 -14.79
C ILE A 28 10.40 3.48 -15.99
N VAL A 29 9.95 4.72 -15.80
CA VAL A 29 9.39 5.56 -16.87
C VAL A 29 10.50 6.06 -17.82
N ASP A 30 11.64 6.52 -17.27
CA ASP A 30 12.76 7.10 -18.04
C ASP A 30 13.73 6.03 -18.60
N ARG A 31 13.19 4.86 -18.94
CA ARG A 31 13.94 3.66 -19.34
C ARG A 31 14.95 3.92 -20.48
N PRO A 32 16.25 3.56 -20.32
CA PRO A 32 17.20 3.51 -21.43
C PRO A 32 16.99 2.24 -22.28
N LEU A 33 17.01 2.39 -23.61
CA LEU A 33 16.61 1.37 -24.61
C LEU A 33 17.34 0.01 -24.55
N ASN A 34 18.44 -0.13 -23.80
CA ASN A 34 19.35 -1.27 -23.87
C ASN A 34 19.60 -1.99 -22.52
N ALA A 35 18.74 -1.84 -21.51
CA ALA A 35 19.01 -2.30 -20.15
C ALA A 35 17.97 -3.30 -19.60
N ALA A 36 17.68 -4.38 -20.33
CA ALA A 36 16.66 -5.36 -19.93
C ALA A 36 16.86 -5.97 -18.52
N ASP A 37 18.11 -6.26 -18.13
CA ASP A 37 18.43 -6.81 -16.80
C ASP A 37 18.31 -5.77 -15.67
N TRP A 38 18.50 -4.48 -16.00
CA TRP A 38 18.34 -3.37 -15.06
C TRP A 38 16.85 -3.17 -14.73
N ASP A 39 15.99 -3.24 -15.74
CA ASP A 39 14.55 -3.07 -15.58
C ASP A 39 13.94 -4.11 -14.61
N VAL A 40 14.36 -5.37 -14.72
CA VAL A 40 13.90 -6.45 -13.82
C VAL A 40 14.33 -6.19 -12.37
N GLN A 41 15.56 -5.70 -12.16
CA GLN A 41 16.03 -5.39 -10.82
C GLN A 41 15.27 -4.21 -10.21
N VAL A 42 15.05 -3.13 -10.97
CA VAL A 42 14.31 -1.95 -10.49
C VAL A 42 12.85 -2.32 -10.19
N GLU A 43 12.20 -3.11 -11.06
CA GLU A 43 10.84 -3.61 -10.82
C GLU A 43 10.78 -4.46 -9.54
N ASN A 44 11.73 -5.38 -9.33
CA ASN A 44 11.78 -6.18 -8.11
C ASN A 44 11.94 -5.30 -6.84
N HIS A 45 12.74 -4.24 -6.91
CA HIS A 45 12.85 -3.29 -5.80
C HIS A 45 11.54 -2.54 -5.56
N LEU A 46 10.85 -2.11 -6.62
CA LEU A 46 9.54 -1.47 -6.51
C LEU A 46 8.51 -2.42 -5.86
N VAL A 47 8.44 -3.66 -6.33
CA VAL A 47 7.55 -4.68 -5.76
C VAL A 47 7.82 -4.91 -4.28
N ASN A 48 9.10 -5.06 -3.90
CA ASN A 48 9.47 -5.26 -2.51
C ASN A 48 9.14 -4.05 -1.63
N LEU A 49 9.39 -2.84 -2.12
CA LEU A 49 9.04 -1.60 -1.42
C LEU A 49 7.54 -1.49 -1.19
N CYS A 50 6.73 -1.74 -2.24
CA CYS A 50 5.29 -1.74 -2.14
C CYS A 50 4.79 -2.76 -1.10
N ARG A 51 5.36 -3.96 -1.10
CA ARG A 51 5.02 -4.98 -0.09
C ARG A 51 5.35 -4.53 1.32
N GLU A 52 6.53 -3.96 1.52
CA GLU A 52 7.00 -3.48 2.82
C GLU A 52 6.08 -2.39 3.38
N VAL A 53 5.74 -1.38 2.57
CA VAL A 53 4.83 -0.30 2.96
C VAL A 53 3.47 -0.87 3.40
N LEU A 54 2.89 -1.79 2.62
CA LEU A 54 1.62 -2.42 2.97
C LEU A 54 1.73 -3.26 4.25
N GLN A 55 2.83 -3.99 4.45
CA GLN A 55 3.07 -4.76 5.67
C GLN A 55 3.19 -3.87 6.91
N VAL A 56 3.90 -2.74 6.82
CA VAL A 56 4.03 -1.76 7.90
C VAL A 56 2.65 -1.20 8.25
N TYR A 57 1.86 -0.80 7.25
CA TYR A 57 0.50 -0.30 7.47
C TYR A 57 -0.39 -1.33 8.16
N LEU A 58 -0.42 -2.57 7.65
CA LEU A 58 -1.22 -3.65 8.23
C LEU A 58 -0.78 -3.98 9.65
N SER A 59 0.53 -3.95 9.93
CA SER A 59 1.06 -4.16 11.27
C SER A 59 0.60 -3.09 12.24
N ALA A 60 0.55 -1.83 11.79
CA ALA A 60 -0.03 -0.74 12.56
C ALA A 60 -1.55 -0.82 12.68
N ALA A 61 -2.25 -1.44 11.73
CA ALA A 61 -3.71 -1.60 11.75
C ALA A 61 -4.18 -2.75 12.66
N LYS A 62 -3.35 -3.79 12.87
CA LYS A 62 -3.70 -5.00 13.64
C LYS A 62 -4.30 -4.68 15.02
N PRO A 63 -5.49 -5.20 15.36
CA PRO A 63 -6.08 -4.97 16.68
C PRO A 63 -5.16 -5.52 17.77
N SER A 64 -5.07 -4.81 18.90
CA SER A 64 -4.27 -5.30 20.02
C SER A 64 -4.86 -6.60 20.58
N GLN A 65 -4.05 -7.43 21.24
CA GLN A 65 -4.52 -8.69 21.85
C GLN A 65 -5.68 -8.48 22.85
N LEU A 66 -5.74 -7.30 23.47
CA LEU A 66 -6.83 -6.90 24.36
C LEU A 66 -8.13 -6.60 23.59
N GLN A 67 -8.03 -6.02 22.38
CA GLN A 67 -9.19 -5.80 21.51
C GLN A 67 -9.73 -7.13 20.94
N GLN A 68 -8.87 -8.10 20.64
CA GLN A 68 -9.29 -9.39 20.09
C GLN A 68 -10.08 -10.26 21.09
N LYS A 69 -9.84 -10.10 22.38
CA LYS A 69 -10.54 -10.84 23.45
C LYS A 69 -11.81 -10.14 23.96
N ALA A 70 -12.05 -8.90 23.53
CA ALA A 70 -13.22 -8.16 23.94
C ALA A 70 -14.44 -8.65 23.17
N HIS A 71 -15.53 -8.94 23.87
CA HIS A 71 -16.81 -9.30 23.25
C HIS A 71 -17.58 -8.08 22.70
N TRP A 72 -16.99 -6.89 22.77
CA TRP A 72 -17.56 -5.63 22.30
C TRP A 72 -16.50 -4.81 21.55
N PRO A 73 -16.88 -4.02 20.52
CA PRO A 73 -15.93 -3.25 19.72
C PRO A 73 -15.28 -2.15 20.56
N ILE A 74 -13.99 -2.33 20.88
CA ILE A 74 -13.20 -1.32 21.60
C ILE A 74 -12.64 -0.32 20.58
N PRO A 75 -12.98 0.97 20.66
CA PRO A 75 -12.46 1.98 19.76
C PRO A 75 -10.92 1.98 19.76
N VAL A 76 -10.33 2.03 18.57
CA VAL A 76 -8.88 2.22 18.43
C VAL A 76 -8.41 3.49 19.15
N GLY A 77 -7.31 3.36 19.89
CA GLY A 77 -6.67 4.50 20.56
C GLY A 77 -6.34 5.62 19.59
N SER A 78 -6.41 6.86 20.06
CA SER A 78 -6.18 8.07 19.24
C SER A 78 -4.80 8.09 18.58
N ALA A 79 -3.77 7.57 19.26
CA ALA A 79 -2.42 7.45 18.72
C ALA A 79 -2.37 6.54 17.48
N LYS A 80 -3.01 5.37 17.55
CA LYS A 80 -3.06 4.40 16.45
C LYS A 80 -3.85 4.96 15.26
N ARG A 81 -4.98 5.62 15.51
CA ARG A 81 -5.73 6.33 14.45
C ARG A 81 -4.89 7.39 13.77
N ARG A 82 -4.12 8.16 14.54
CA ARG A 82 -3.23 9.19 14.00
C ARG A 82 -2.14 8.58 13.13
N GLU A 83 -1.51 7.50 13.59
CA GLU A 83 -0.48 6.79 12.82
C GLU A 83 -1.03 6.23 11.50
N LEU A 84 -2.22 5.61 11.52
CA LEU A 84 -2.87 5.11 10.31
C LEU A 84 -3.29 6.23 9.34
N ALA A 85 -3.74 7.37 9.87
CA ALA A 85 -4.05 8.55 9.06
C ALA A 85 -2.78 9.13 8.41
N ALA A 86 -1.69 9.26 9.18
CA ALA A 86 -0.41 9.77 8.69
C ALA A 86 0.19 8.88 7.59
N ARG A 87 0.01 7.56 7.68
CA ARG A 87 0.49 6.59 6.67
C ARG A 87 -0.43 6.45 5.46
N ALA A 88 -1.66 6.95 5.51
CA ALA A 88 -2.63 6.76 4.45
C ALA A 88 -2.16 7.25 3.07
N PRO A 89 -1.55 8.45 2.92
CA PRO A 89 -1.11 8.94 1.62
C PRO A 89 -0.06 8.03 0.96
N LEU A 90 0.88 7.51 1.76
CA LEU A 90 1.92 6.59 1.27
C LEU A 90 1.33 5.24 0.82
N VAL A 91 0.33 4.73 1.54
CA VAL A 91 -0.36 3.49 1.14
C VAL A 91 -1.17 3.71 -0.14
N VAL A 92 -1.86 4.85 -0.27
CA VAL A 92 -2.57 5.19 -1.51
C VAL A 92 -1.60 5.27 -2.69
N ALA A 93 -0.48 5.97 -2.55
CA ALA A 93 0.56 6.04 -3.58
C ALA A 93 1.12 4.65 -3.93
N THR A 94 1.26 3.77 -2.93
CA THR A 94 1.68 2.38 -3.11
C THR A 94 0.68 1.56 -3.91
N LEU A 95 -0.63 1.65 -3.59
CA LEU A 95 -1.67 0.96 -4.35
C LEU A 95 -1.72 1.45 -5.81
N GLN A 96 -1.56 2.76 -6.02
CA GLN A 96 -1.43 3.35 -7.36
C GLN A 96 -0.18 2.84 -8.09
N ALA A 97 0.96 2.72 -7.40
CA ALA A 97 2.18 2.19 -7.97
C ALA A 97 2.03 0.73 -8.44
N ILE A 98 1.33 -0.09 -7.65
CA ILE A 98 1.02 -1.48 -8.03
C ILE A 98 0.08 -1.50 -9.26
N CYS A 99 -0.92 -0.62 -9.31
CA CYS A 99 -1.78 -0.49 -10.49
C CYS A 99 -1.05 -0.02 -11.76
N GLY A 100 0.06 0.73 -11.58
CA GLY A 100 0.92 1.17 -12.68
C GLY A 100 1.86 0.10 -13.22
N LEU A 101 1.94 -1.07 -12.58
CA LEU A 101 2.66 -2.21 -13.13
C LEU A 101 1.93 -2.73 -14.38
N GLY A 102 2.66 -3.11 -15.41
CA GLY A 102 2.06 -3.76 -16.58
C GLY A 102 1.46 -5.12 -16.22
N ASP A 103 0.40 -5.53 -16.93
CA ASP A 103 -0.40 -6.74 -16.64
C ASP A 103 0.46 -7.98 -16.35
N SER A 104 1.46 -8.25 -17.20
CA SER A 104 2.34 -9.42 -17.01
C SER A 104 3.21 -9.35 -15.76
N SER A 105 3.65 -8.16 -15.37
CA SER A 105 4.43 -7.96 -14.14
C SER A 105 3.53 -8.06 -12.92
N LEU A 106 2.30 -7.57 -13.04
CA LEU A 106 1.31 -7.66 -12.00
C LEU A 106 0.90 -9.10 -11.71
N GLU A 107 0.56 -9.87 -12.76
CA GLU A 107 0.19 -11.30 -12.65
C GLU A 107 1.29 -12.12 -11.95
N LYS A 108 2.55 -11.92 -12.34
CA LYS A 108 3.71 -12.59 -11.73
C LYS A 108 3.84 -12.31 -10.23
N ASN A 109 3.52 -11.08 -9.82
CA ASN A 109 3.68 -10.62 -8.44
C ASN A 109 2.39 -10.70 -7.61
N LEU A 110 1.27 -11.12 -8.22
CA LEU A 110 -0.04 -11.13 -7.57
C LEU A 110 -0.05 -12.01 -6.31
N SER A 111 0.64 -13.15 -6.33
CA SER A 111 0.77 -14.03 -5.16
C SER A 111 1.40 -13.34 -3.95
N HIS A 112 2.25 -12.33 -4.18
CA HIS A 112 2.90 -11.56 -3.13
C HIS A 112 2.03 -10.41 -2.61
N PHE A 113 1.17 -9.84 -3.45
CA PHE A 113 0.29 -8.73 -3.08
C PHE A 113 -1.05 -9.21 -2.51
N PHE A 114 -1.60 -10.31 -3.02
CA PHE A 114 -2.94 -10.77 -2.65
C PHE A 114 -3.16 -10.93 -1.14
N PRO A 115 -2.24 -11.53 -0.36
CA PRO A 115 -2.41 -11.61 1.10
C PRO A 115 -2.44 -10.23 1.78
N LEU A 116 -1.71 -9.25 1.23
CA LEU A 116 -1.67 -7.89 1.77
C LEU A 116 -2.96 -7.13 1.42
N LEU A 117 -3.46 -7.26 0.19
CA LEU A 117 -4.74 -6.69 -0.22
C LEU A 117 -5.91 -7.28 0.59
N ALA A 118 -5.94 -8.60 0.78
CA ALA A 118 -6.92 -9.25 1.65
C ALA A 118 -6.82 -8.74 3.10
N GLY A 119 -5.60 -8.46 3.58
CA GLY A 119 -5.35 -7.81 4.86
C GLY A 119 -5.97 -6.41 4.94
N LEU A 120 -5.85 -5.60 3.89
CA LEU A 120 -6.43 -4.25 3.84
C LEU A 120 -7.96 -4.28 3.85
N ILE A 121 -8.58 -5.23 3.15
CA ILE A 121 -10.03 -5.47 3.17
C ILE A 121 -10.49 -5.84 4.59
N SER A 122 -9.70 -6.65 5.29
CA SER A 122 -10.01 -7.14 6.64
C SER A 122 -9.74 -6.11 7.75
N CYS A 123 -9.20 -4.93 7.41
CA CYS A 123 -8.89 -3.90 8.39
C CYS A 123 -10.16 -3.19 8.87
N GLU A 124 -10.60 -3.51 10.10
CA GLU A 124 -11.73 -2.85 10.75
C GLU A 124 -11.53 -1.34 10.97
N HIS A 125 -10.27 -0.89 11.07
CA HIS A 125 -9.92 0.48 11.47
C HIS A 125 -9.00 1.20 10.47
N GLY A 126 -9.16 0.94 9.17
CA GLY A 126 -8.38 1.58 8.11
C GLY A 126 -8.75 3.05 7.87
N SER A 127 -7.85 3.78 7.18
CA SER A 127 -8.16 5.11 6.64
C SER A 127 -9.18 4.99 5.50
N SER A 128 -10.15 5.90 5.44
CA SER A 128 -11.16 5.90 4.36
C SER A 128 -10.52 6.08 2.99
N GLU A 129 -9.46 6.89 2.89
CA GLU A 129 -8.73 7.12 1.63
C GLU A 129 -8.07 5.83 1.12
N VAL A 130 -7.54 5.01 2.03
CA VAL A 130 -6.95 3.70 1.68
C VAL A 130 -8.02 2.75 1.16
N GLN A 131 -9.22 2.75 1.78
CA GLN A 131 -10.33 1.89 1.33
C GLN A 131 -10.86 2.32 -0.04
N VAL A 132 -10.95 3.63 -0.31
CA VAL A 132 -11.32 4.16 -1.63
C VAL A 132 -10.29 3.72 -2.69
N ALA A 133 -9.00 3.97 -2.44
CA ALA A 133 -7.93 3.58 -3.38
C ALA A 133 -7.89 2.06 -3.63
N LEU A 134 -8.13 1.25 -2.60
CA LEU A 134 -8.23 -0.20 -2.73
C LEU A 134 -9.45 -0.61 -3.58
N SER A 135 -10.60 0.02 -3.36
CA SER A 135 -11.81 -0.22 -4.15
C SER A 135 -11.59 0.11 -5.63
N ASP A 136 -10.94 1.25 -5.92
CA ASP A 136 -10.63 1.68 -7.29
C ASP A 136 -9.66 0.71 -7.97
N MET A 137 -8.61 0.29 -7.26
CA MET A 137 -7.65 -0.72 -7.70
C MET A 137 -8.34 -2.05 -8.05
N LEU A 138 -9.15 -2.59 -7.14
CA LEU A 138 -9.86 -3.85 -7.36
C LEU A 138 -10.86 -3.74 -8.52
N SER A 139 -11.57 -2.62 -8.64
CA SER A 139 -12.50 -2.39 -9.75
C SER A 139 -11.77 -2.36 -11.10
N THR A 140 -10.58 -1.77 -11.13
CA THR A 140 -9.72 -1.71 -12.32
C THR A 140 -9.17 -3.09 -12.70
N TRP A 141 -8.89 -3.96 -11.73
CA TRP A 141 -8.35 -5.30 -11.98
C TRP A 141 -9.41 -6.35 -12.30
N VAL A 142 -10.55 -6.29 -11.61
CA VAL A 142 -11.66 -7.24 -11.78
C VAL A 142 -12.39 -6.99 -13.10
N GLY A 143 -12.48 -5.72 -13.55
CA GLY A 143 -13.13 -5.38 -14.82
C GLY A 143 -12.58 -6.17 -16.02
N PRO A 144 -11.27 -6.13 -16.29
CA PRO A 144 -10.64 -6.93 -17.36
C PRO A 144 -10.85 -8.43 -17.21
N ILE A 145 -10.76 -8.99 -16.00
CA ILE A 145 -10.93 -10.42 -15.74
C ILE A 145 -12.36 -10.87 -16.06
N LEU A 146 -13.38 -10.09 -15.65
CA LEU A 146 -14.78 -10.40 -15.95
C LEU A 146 -15.08 -10.27 -17.45
N LEU A 147 -14.47 -9.30 -18.13
CA LEU A 147 -14.65 -9.09 -19.56
C LEU A 147 -13.92 -10.13 -20.44
N GLN A 148 -12.81 -10.70 -19.97
CA GLN A 148 -12.11 -11.79 -20.66
C GLN A 148 -12.76 -13.17 -20.45
N SER A 149 -13.67 -13.28 -19.48
CA SER A 149 -14.38 -14.52 -19.15
C SER A 149 -15.71 -14.69 -19.91
N CYS A 150 -16.08 -13.71 -20.75
CA CYS A 150 -17.30 -13.69 -21.58
C CYS A 150 -16.94 -13.80 -23.07
#